data_AF-A0A1W0VZ39-F1
#
_entry.id   AF-A0A1W0VZ39-F1
#
_cell.length_a   1.000
_cell.length_b   1.000
_cell.length_c   1.000
_cell.angle_alpha   90.00
_cell.angle_beta   90.00
_cell.angle_gamma   90.00
#
_symmetry.space_group_name_H-M   'P 1'
#
loop_
_entity.id
_entity.type
_entity.pdbx_description
1 polymer ?
#
loop_
_entity_poly.entity_id
_entity_poly.type
_entity_poly.pdbx_seq_one_letter_code
_entity_poly.pdbx_strand_id
1 'polypeptide(L)'
;MPDPLSDSAAATWLSAAATDTRVYLVERTTGWASWFDPANRRWGPTRRLGPDPAVTTWAVAPGRVVGAEERLVLFGAKRADKEAECTVVVQAWEVDGDTLEQAPSASGDAMPAELSERLFPRDDTDYDDGEEELEDRALSIGVCGNAAGGYVYNAAEPANGAVLYELWEEGKAKGSATAVARWDWVPCAPAVQAQPLARAILACSPVGLDELALAVGARSPR
;
A
#
# COMPACT_ATOMS: atom_id res chain seq x y z
N MET A 1 -22.25 -2.68 -6.28
CA MET A 1 -20.81 -2.95 -6.53
C MET A 1 -20.72 -3.51 -7.94
N PRO A 2 -19.71 -3.14 -8.74
CA PRO A 2 -19.55 -3.64 -10.10
C PRO A 2 -19.37 -5.16 -10.13
N ASP A 3 -19.84 -5.83 -11.17
CA ASP A 3 -19.81 -7.29 -11.29
C ASP A 3 -18.40 -7.90 -11.13
N PRO A 4 -17.31 -7.33 -11.69
CA PRO A 4 -15.96 -7.88 -11.47
C PRO A 4 -15.48 -7.84 -10.02
N LEU A 5 -16.16 -7.07 -9.16
CA LEU A 5 -15.87 -6.95 -7.73
C LEU A 5 -16.95 -7.62 -6.87
N SER A 6 -18.09 -8.06 -7.44
CA SER A 6 -19.25 -8.58 -6.70
C SER A 6 -18.88 -9.78 -5.85
N ASP A 7 -18.03 -10.65 -6.39
CA ASP A 7 -17.62 -11.89 -5.76
C ASP A 7 -16.52 -11.67 -4.72
N SER A 8 -15.93 -10.46 -4.71
CA SER A 8 -14.84 -10.07 -3.82
C SER A 8 -15.29 -9.28 -2.59
N ALA A 9 -16.55 -9.44 -2.18
CA ALA A 9 -17.18 -8.70 -1.09
C ALA A 9 -16.57 -8.91 0.31
N ALA A 10 -15.62 -9.85 0.48
CA ALA A 10 -14.89 -10.03 1.72
C ALA A 10 -13.76 -8.99 1.86
N ALA A 11 -13.67 -8.32 3.02
CA ALA A 11 -12.64 -7.31 3.30
C ALA A 11 -11.19 -7.83 3.17
N THR A 12 -10.99 -9.15 3.24
CA THR A 12 -9.69 -9.80 3.05
C THR A 12 -9.20 -9.73 1.61
N TRP A 13 -10.09 -9.55 0.63
CA TRP A 13 -9.77 -9.58 -0.80
C TRP A 13 -9.75 -8.21 -1.45
N LEU A 14 -10.15 -7.16 -0.72
CA LEU A 14 -10.14 -5.79 -1.21
C LEU A 14 -9.07 -4.97 -0.50
N SER A 15 -8.40 -4.11 -1.26
CA SER A 15 -7.71 -2.93 -0.77
C SER A 15 -8.59 -1.73 -1.03
N ALA A 16 -8.63 -0.80 -0.09
CA ALA A 16 -9.43 0.41 -0.22
C ALA A 16 -8.62 1.65 0.09
N ALA A 17 -8.91 2.73 -0.63
CA ALA A 17 -8.42 4.07 -0.36
C ALA A 17 -9.61 5.02 -0.35
N ALA A 18 -9.56 6.07 0.46
CA ALA A 18 -10.60 7.08 0.51
C ALA A 18 -9.97 8.47 0.34
N THR A 19 -10.60 9.27 -0.51
CA THR A 19 -10.38 10.72 -0.61
C THR A 19 -11.59 11.44 -0.03
N ASP A 20 -11.56 12.77 -0.06
CA ASP A 20 -12.68 13.59 0.38
C ASP A 20 -13.94 13.37 -0.48
N THR A 21 -13.77 12.90 -1.72
CA THR A 21 -14.88 12.80 -2.68
C THR A 21 -15.24 11.37 -3.07
N ARG A 22 -14.33 10.41 -2.89
CA ARG A 22 -14.49 9.04 -3.40
C ARG A 22 -13.89 7.97 -2.52
N VAL A 23 -14.43 6.76 -2.67
CA VAL A 23 -13.86 5.53 -2.12
C VAL A 23 -13.41 4.65 -3.27
N TYR A 24 -12.13 4.32 -3.29
CA TYR A 24 -11.50 3.46 -4.27
C TYR A 24 -11.40 2.05 -3.74
N LEU A 25 -11.66 1.06 -4.59
CA LEU A 25 -11.54 -0.35 -4.29
C LEU A 25 -10.66 -1.01 -5.34
N VAL A 26 -9.75 -1.85 -4.88
CA VAL A 26 -8.94 -2.73 -5.72
C VAL A 26 -9.05 -4.15 -5.17
N GLU A 27 -9.34 -5.09 -6.06
CA GLU A 27 -9.33 -6.52 -5.78
C GLU A 27 -7.90 -7.02 -5.82
N ARG A 28 -7.47 -7.56 -4.67
CA ARG A 28 -6.05 -7.76 -4.34
C ARG A 28 -5.38 -8.74 -5.29
N THR A 29 -6.06 -9.74 -5.83
CA THR A 29 -5.42 -10.82 -6.60
C THR A 29 -5.38 -10.50 -8.09
N THR A 30 -6.44 -9.91 -8.64
CA THR A 30 -6.57 -9.63 -10.08
C THR A 30 -6.17 -8.21 -10.46
N GLY A 31 -6.19 -7.28 -9.52
CA GLY A 31 -5.99 -5.85 -9.75
C GLY A 31 -7.23 -5.16 -10.35
N TRP A 32 -8.40 -5.79 -10.35
CA TRP A 32 -9.64 -5.11 -10.74
C TRP A 32 -9.94 -3.95 -9.78
N ALA A 33 -10.23 -2.79 -10.34
CA ALA A 33 -10.41 -1.57 -9.58
C ALA A 33 -11.66 -0.80 -10.03
N SER A 34 -12.30 -0.14 -9.08
CA SER A 34 -13.33 0.85 -9.32
C SER A 34 -13.38 1.86 -8.19
N TRP A 35 -14.15 2.94 -8.35
CA TRP A 35 -14.42 3.89 -7.28
C TRP A 35 -15.91 4.13 -7.11
N PHE A 36 -16.29 4.51 -5.90
CA PHE A 36 -17.63 4.88 -5.52
C PHE A 36 -17.65 6.33 -5.06
N ASP A 37 -18.52 7.12 -5.68
CA ASP A 37 -18.82 8.50 -5.31
C ASP A 37 -20.04 8.47 -4.38
N PRO A 38 -19.85 8.65 -3.05
CA PRO A 38 -20.94 8.58 -2.08
C PRO A 38 -21.95 9.72 -2.21
N ALA A 39 -21.53 10.89 -2.71
CA ALA A 39 -22.40 12.04 -2.89
C ALA A 39 -23.43 11.78 -4.00
N ASN A 40 -22.98 11.22 -5.13
CA ASN A 40 -23.84 10.90 -6.28
C ASN A 40 -24.31 9.44 -6.29
N ARG A 41 -23.89 8.62 -5.31
CA ARG A 41 -24.20 7.19 -5.17
C ARG A 41 -23.92 6.40 -6.45
N ARG A 42 -22.83 6.72 -7.14
CA ARG A 42 -22.48 6.14 -8.44
C ARG A 42 -21.13 5.46 -8.39
N TRP A 43 -21.00 4.41 -9.18
CA TRP A 43 -19.72 3.78 -9.45
C TRP A 43 -19.06 4.44 -10.65
N GLY A 44 -17.75 4.55 -10.59
CA GLY A 44 -16.90 4.94 -11.69
C GLY A 44 -16.68 3.81 -12.71
N PRO A 45 -15.75 4.01 -13.66
CA PRO A 45 -15.29 2.92 -14.51
C PRO A 45 -14.76 1.75 -13.67
N THR A 46 -14.87 0.55 -14.23
CA THR A 46 -14.20 -0.64 -13.68
C THR A 46 -13.09 -1.05 -14.63
N ARG A 47 -11.86 -1.12 -14.13
CA ARG A 47 -10.67 -1.39 -14.95
C ARG A 47 -9.70 -2.30 -14.22
N ARG A 48 -8.91 -3.06 -14.97
CA ARG A 48 -7.83 -3.86 -14.41
C ARG A 48 -6.56 -3.03 -14.35
N LEU A 49 -6.12 -2.70 -13.13
CA LEU A 49 -4.87 -2.00 -12.86
C LEU A 49 -3.74 -3.03 -12.86
N GLY A 50 -3.26 -3.41 -14.04
CA GLY A 50 -2.22 -4.43 -14.22
C GLY A 50 -1.01 -3.93 -15.00
N PRO A 51 -0.22 -2.97 -14.47
CA PRO A 51 1.03 -2.52 -15.09
C PRO A 51 2.01 -3.66 -15.37
N ASP A 52 2.02 -4.65 -14.49
CA ASP A 52 2.97 -5.75 -14.51
C ASP A 52 2.20 -7.08 -14.34
N PRO A 53 2.26 -7.99 -15.32
CA PRO A 53 1.56 -9.27 -15.26
C PRO A 53 2.14 -10.25 -14.22
N ALA A 54 3.34 -9.99 -13.68
CA ALA A 54 3.96 -10.83 -12.66
C ALA A 54 3.50 -10.51 -11.23
N VAL A 55 2.78 -9.39 -11.03
CA VAL A 55 2.23 -9.03 -9.72
C VAL A 55 1.07 -9.93 -9.34
N THR A 56 1.14 -10.50 -8.14
CA THR A 56 0.15 -11.45 -7.61
C THR A 56 -0.72 -10.87 -6.50
N THR A 57 -0.32 -9.72 -5.94
CA THR A 57 -1.09 -9.03 -4.91
C THR A 57 -1.02 -7.51 -5.07
N TRP A 58 -2.16 -6.84 -4.92
CA TRP A 58 -2.36 -5.42 -5.18
C TRP A 58 -2.92 -4.70 -3.95
N ALA A 59 -2.49 -3.45 -3.76
CA ALA A 59 -3.04 -2.54 -2.77
C ALA A 59 -3.11 -1.11 -3.33
N VAL A 60 -4.00 -0.29 -2.77
CA VAL A 60 -4.22 1.09 -3.21
C VAL A 60 -4.18 2.04 -2.03
N ALA A 61 -3.59 3.21 -2.25
CA ALA A 61 -3.61 4.33 -1.32
C ALA A 61 -4.00 5.63 -2.05
N PRO A 62 -4.49 6.64 -1.31
CA PRO A 62 -4.60 7.98 -1.85
C PRO A 62 -3.23 8.48 -2.31
N GLY A 63 -3.19 9.13 -3.47
CA GLY A 63 -2.01 9.79 -3.99
C GLY A 63 -2.10 11.31 -3.86
N ARG A 64 -1.12 11.99 -4.44
CA ARG A 64 -1.08 13.45 -4.48
C ARG A 64 -2.29 14.02 -5.24
N VAL A 65 -2.72 15.20 -4.85
CA VAL A 65 -3.67 15.98 -5.66
C VAL A 65 -2.85 16.89 -6.57
N VAL A 66 -3.15 16.88 -7.87
CA VAL A 66 -2.52 17.78 -8.85
C VAL A 66 -3.61 18.70 -9.39
N GLY A 67 -3.67 19.92 -8.88
CA GLY A 67 -4.79 20.82 -9.15
C GLY A 67 -6.13 20.26 -8.66
N ALA A 68 -7.05 19.92 -9.57
CA ALA A 68 -8.35 19.32 -9.26
C ALA A 68 -8.41 17.81 -9.53
N GLU A 69 -7.31 17.22 -10.01
CA GLU A 69 -7.24 15.81 -10.36
C GLU A 69 -6.75 14.99 -9.17
N GLU A 70 -7.57 14.04 -8.73
CA GLU A 70 -7.19 13.05 -7.71
C GLU A 70 -6.22 12.03 -8.35
N ARG A 71 -5.07 11.79 -7.72
CA ARG A 71 -4.18 10.67 -8.07
C ARG A 71 -4.25 9.60 -7.00
N LEU A 72 -3.96 8.38 -7.41
CA LEU A 72 -3.83 7.21 -6.55
C LEU A 72 -2.41 6.67 -6.65
N VAL A 73 -2.00 5.97 -5.61
CA VAL A 73 -0.80 5.13 -5.65
C VAL A 73 -1.24 3.68 -5.56
N LEU A 74 -0.93 2.92 -6.60
CA LEU A 74 -1.13 1.49 -6.66
C LEU A 74 0.18 0.81 -6.24
N PHE A 75 0.09 -0.12 -5.30
CA PHE A 75 1.20 -0.97 -4.89
C PHE A 75 0.94 -2.39 -5.36
N GLY A 76 2.00 -3.07 -5.76
CA GLY A 76 1.96 -4.45 -6.20
C GLY A 76 3.18 -5.21 -5.68
N ALA A 77 2.99 -6.47 -5.30
CA ALA A 77 4.11 -7.35 -4.94
C ALA A 77 4.18 -8.57 -5.86
N LYS A 78 5.41 -8.96 -6.18
CA LYS A 78 5.77 -10.13 -6.97
C LYS A 78 7.01 -10.79 -6.42
N ARG A 79 7.26 -12.05 -6.80
CA ARG A 79 8.56 -12.69 -6.60
C ARG A 79 9.48 -12.35 -7.77
N ALA A 80 10.76 -12.12 -7.49
CA ALA A 80 11.78 -11.95 -8.51
C ALA A 80 12.01 -13.27 -9.28
N ASP A 81 12.56 -13.19 -10.50
CA ASP A 81 12.74 -14.32 -11.42
C ASP A 81 13.47 -15.54 -10.82
N LYS A 82 13.39 -16.67 -11.53
CA LYS A 82 13.70 -18.04 -11.10
C LYS A 82 15.02 -18.32 -10.36
N GLU A 83 16.04 -17.47 -10.48
CA GLU A 83 17.31 -17.64 -9.76
C GLU A 83 17.28 -16.98 -8.36
N ALA A 84 16.27 -16.14 -8.11
CA ALA A 84 16.02 -15.39 -6.88
C ALA A 84 14.57 -15.57 -6.39
N GLU A 85 13.94 -16.75 -6.61
CA GLU A 85 12.51 -17.04 -6.33
C GLU A 85 12.04 -16.68 -4.92
N CYS A 86 12.99 -16.55 -3.99
CA CYS A 86 12.73 -16.18 -2.60
C CYS A 86 12.75 -14.66 -2.34
N THR A 87 13.03 -13.79 -3.32
CA THR A 87 13.04 -12.34 -3.12
C THR A 87 11.71 -11.73 -3.56
N VAL A 88 11.01 -11.11 -2.62
CA VAL A 88 9.80 -10.33 -2.91
C VAL A 88 10.20 -8.93 -3.34
N VAL A 89 9.58 -8.43 -4.41
CA VAL A 89 9.73 -7.07 -4.92
C VAL A 89 8.39 -6.37 -4.79
N VAL A 90 8.38 -5.24 -4.08
CA VAL A 90 7.23 -4.34 -3.99
C VAL A 90 7.45 -3.14 -4.91
N GLN A 91 6.46 -2.83 -5.75
CA GLN A 91 6.50 -1.73 -6.70
C GLN A 91 5.30 -0.80 -6.50
N ALA A 92 5.49 0.48 -6.84
CA ALA A 92 4.47 1.52 -6.75
C ALA A 92 4.27 2.23 -8.10
N TRP A 93 3.01 2.47 -8.47
CA TRP A 93 2.63 3.19 -9.69
C TRP A 93 1.63 4.31 -9.37
N GLU A 94 1.72 5.40 -10.12
CA GLU A 94 0.72 6.46 -10.06
C GLU A 94 -0.40 6.20 -11.07
N VAL A 95 -1.64 6.31 -10.58
CA VAL A 95 -2.85 6.06 -11.35
C VAL A 95 -3.77 7.26 -11.25
N ASP A 96 -4.44 7.57 -12.35
CA ASP A 96 -5.47 8.59 -12.44
C ASP A 96 -6.72 8.20 -11.64
N GLY A 97 -7.17 9.07 -10.73
CA GLY A 97 -8.29 8.81 -9.84
C GLY A 97 -9.67 8.90 -10.51
N ASP A 98 -9.77 9.47 -11.71
CA ASP A 98 -11.02 9.51 -12.48
C ASP A 98 -11.15 8.31 -13.40
N THR A 99 -10.14 8.14 -14.26
CA THR A 99 -10.14 7.19 -15.35
C THR A 99 -9.63 5.82 -14.95
N LEU A 100 -8.87 5.72 -13.85
CA LEU A 100 -8.13 4.52 -13.45
C LEU A 100 -7.11 4.08 -14.51
N GLU A 101 -6.53 5.05 -15.22
CA GLU A 101 -5.43 4.84 -16.17
C GLU A 101 -4.09 5.19 -15.52
N GLN A 102 -3.04 4.49 -15.92
CA GLN A 102 -1.69 4.83 -15.47
C GLN A 102 -1.18 6.06 -16.20
N ALA A 103 -0.38 6.86 -15.51
CA ALA A 103 0.38 7.91 -16.18
C ALA A 103 1.36 7.26 -17.19
N PRO A 104 1.39 7.68 -18.47
CA PRO A 104 2.25 7.07 -19.50
C PRO A 104 3.76 7.08 -19.21
N SER A 105 4.18 7.90 -18.25
CA SER A 105 5.59 8.10 -17.84
C SER A 105 5.94 7.38 -16.53
N ALA A 106 4.98 6.72 -15.88
CA ALA A 106 5.20 6.06 -14.60
C ALA A 106 5.80 4.67 -14.82
N SER A 107 7.13 4.59 -14.81
CA SER A 107 7.80 3.33 -14.50
C SER A 107 7.55 3.00 -13.03
N GLY A 108 7.24 1.73 -12.71
CA GLY A 108 7.02 1.32 -11.33
C GLY A 108 8.23 1.65 -10.46
N ASP A 109 8.02 2.43 -9.40
CA ASP A 109 9.06 2.72 -8.42
C ASP A 109 9.21 1.53 -7.48
N ALA A 110 10.39 0.94 -7.46
CA ALA A 110 10.63 -0.26 -6.66
C ALA A 110 11.07 0.13 -5.24
N MET A 111 10.40 -0.46 -4.26
CA MET A 111 10.89 -0.44 -2.88
C MET A 111 12.30 -1.04 -2.84
N PRO A 112 13.26 -0.44 -2.10
CA PRO A 112 14.57 -1.04 -1.87
C PRO A 112 14.48 -2.50 -1.42
N ALA A 113 15.35 -3.36 -1.94
CA ALA A 113 15.30 -4.80 -1.71
C ALA A 113 15.42 -5.13 -0.22
N GLU A 114 16.27 -4.40 0.51
CA GLU A 114 16.51 -4.60 1.94
C GLU A 114 15.25 -4.36 2.78
N LEU A 115 14.36 -3.47 2.33
CA LEU A 115 13.08 -3.20 3.00
C LEU A 115 12.03 -4.27 2.64
N SER A 116 12.04 -4.73 1.39
CA SER A 116 11.16 -5.82 0.95
C SER A 116 11.49 -7.13 1.65
N GLU A 117 12.78 -7.46 1.80
CA GLU A 117 13.26 -8.62 2.56
C GLU A 117 12.87 -8.56 4.04
N ARG A 118 12.81 -7.37 4.65
CA ARG A 118 12.34 -7.23 6.04
C ARG A 118 10.83 -7.42 6.17
N LEU A 119 10.03 -7.04 5.17
CA LEU A 119 8.59 -7.29 5.15
C LEU A 119 8.26 -8.77 4.91
N PHE A 120 9.09 -9.42 4.10
CA PHE A 120 8.98 -10.81 3.67
C PHE A 120 10.27 -11.56 4.01
N PRO A 121 10.58 -11.76 5.30
CA PRO A 121 11.77 -12.48 5.70
C PRO A 121 11.72 -13.91 5.16
N ARG A 122 12.87 -14.43 4.75
CA ARG A 122 13.03 -15.84 4.43
C ARG A 122 13.07 -16.62 5.73
N ASP A 123 12.34 -17.73 5.80
CA ASP A 123 12.48 -18.65 6.92
C ASP A 123 13.77 -19.45 6.69
N ASP A 124 14.83 -19.17 7.45
CA ASP A 124 16.10 -19.90 7.35
C ASP A 124 15.98 -21.33 7.94
N THR A 125 14.78 -21.75 8.41
CA THR A 125 14.52 -23.08 8.94
C THR A 125 14.06 -24.11 7.89
N ASP A 126 13.76 -23.67 6.66
CA ASP A 126 13.26 -24.55 5.59
C ASP A 126 14.42 -25.22 4.84
N TYR A 127 15.33 -25.87 5.59
CA TYR A 127 16.43 -26.65 5.02
C TYR A 127 15.99 -28.04 4.52
N ASP A 128 14.70 -28.40 4.56
CA ASP A 128 14.26 -29.76 4.18
C ASP A 128 12.80 -29.91 3.71
N ASP A 129 12.11 -28.84 3.30
CA ASP A 129 10.81 -28.97 2.63
C ASP A 129 10.92 -28.38 1.22
N GLY A 130 10.54 -29.18 0.22
CA GLY A 130 10.89 -28.99 -1.18
C GLY A 130 10.43 -27.68 -1.80
N GLU A 131 10.92 -27.40 -3.02
CA GLU A 131 10.58 -26.23 -3.85
C GLU A 131 9.06 -25.95 -3.98
N GLU A 132 8.20 -26.91 -3.64
CA GLU A 132 6.73 -26.80 -3.66
C GLU A 132 6.13 -25.90 -2.54
N GLU A 133 6.77 -25.72 -1.37
CA GLU A 133 6.16 -24.90 -0.28
C GLU A 133 6.35 -23.39 -0.45
N LEU A 134 7.38 -22.95 -1.19
CA LEU A 134 7.63 -21.52 -1.45
C LEU A 134 6.65 -20.92 -2.46
N GLU A 135 6.10 -21.74 -3.37
CA GLU A 135 5.03 -21.35 -4.30
C GLU A 135 3.68 -21.15 -3.57
N ASP A 136 3.46 -21.82 -2.44
CA ASP A 136 2.19 -21.82 -1.71
C ASP A 136 2.00 -20.65 -0.74
N ARG A 137 3.08 -19.94 -0.34
CA ARG A 137 2.95 -18.76 0.53
C ARG A 137 2.52 -17.54 -0.29
N ALA A 138 1.20 -17.40 -0.46
CA ALA A 138 0.58 -16.28 -1.17
C ALA A 138 1.03 -14.93 -0.58
N LEU A 139 1.57 -14.05 -1.44
CA LEU A 139 1.96 -12.70 -1.04
C LEU A 139 0.72 -11.88 -0.65
N SER A 140 0.83 -11.14 0.45
CA SER A 140 -0.23 -10.26 0.92
C SER A 140 0.34 -8.94 1.41
N ILE A 141 0.05 -7.85 0.71
CA ILE A 141 0.45 -6.49 1.11
C ILE A 141 -0.76 -5.69 1.58
N GLY A 142 -0.64 -4.97 2.68
CA GLY A 142 -1.59 -3.95 3.12
C GLY A 142 -0.98 -2.57 2.98
N VAL A 143 -1.83 -1.58 2.73
CA VAL A 143 -1.41 -0.18 2.65
C VAL A 143 -2.38 0.70 3.43
N CYS A 144 -1.84 1.66 4.18
CA CYS A 144 -2.61 2.73 4.80
C CYS A 144 -1.86 4.05 4.61
N GLY A 145 -2.58 5.12 4.26
CA GLY A 145 -1.93 6.39 3.95
C GLY A 145 -2.91 7.48 3.54
N ASN A 146 -2.34 8.63 3.22
CA ASN A 146 -3.04 9.81 2.71
C ASN A 146 -2.27 10.39 1.51
N ALA A 147 -2.66 11.59 1.05
CA ALA A 147 -2.08 12.24 -0.11
C ALA A 147 -0.58 12.62 0.02
N ALA A 148 0.00 12.56 1.22
CA ALA A 148 1.42 12.85 1.46
C ALA A 148 2.29 11.58 1.55
N GLY A 149 1.69 10.43 1.86
CA GLY A 149 2.44 9.21 2.15
C GLY A 149 1.67 8.24 3.04
N GLY A 150 2.33 7.20 3.49
CA GLY A 150 1.72 6.17 4.31
C GLY A 150 2.66 5.01 4.58
N TYR A 151 2.09 3.83 4.84
CA TYR A 151 2.81 2.63 5.17
C TYR A 151 2.36 1.46 4.30
N VAL A 152 3.34 0.69 3.81
CA VAL A 152 3.15 -0.64 3.23
C VAL A 152 3.55 -1.68 4.27
N TYR A 153 2.78 -2.73 4.44
CA TYR A 153 3.07 -3.80 5.39
C TYR A 153 2.68 -5.18 4.84
N ASN A 154 3.25 -6.24 5.39
CA ASN A 154 2.81 -7.61 5.10
C ASN A 154 1.48 -7.85 5.82
N ALA A 155 0.40 -7.98 5.07
CA ALA A 155 -0.95 -8.13 5.63
C ALA A 155 -1.21 -9.54 6.19
N ALA A 156 -0.42 -10.54 5.78
CA ALA A 156 -0.45 -11.87 6.40
C ALA A 156 0.32 -11.87 7.73
N GLU A 157 1.41 -11.09 7.83
CA GLU A 157 2.26 -11.00 9.02
C GLU A 157 2.54 -9.56 9.45
N PRO A 158 1.55 -8.85 10.05
CA PRO A 158 1.73 -7.47 10.47
C PRO A 158 2.82 -7.27 11.55
N ALA A 159 3.21 -8.35 12.24
CA ALA A 159 4.25 -8.33 13.27
C ALA A 159 5.65 -8.06 12.71
N ASN A 160 5.87 -8.26 11.39
CA ASN A 160 7.16 -8.03 10.74
C ASN A 160 7.53 -6.54 10.73
N GLY A 161 6.54 -5.65 10.78
CA GLY A 161 6.72 -4.20 10.74
C GLY A 161 6.07 -3.59 9.51
N ALA A 162 6.53 -2.40 9.15
CA ALA A 162 6.03 -1.68 7.98
C ALA A 162 7.13 -0.85 7.33
N VAL A 163 6.87 -0.42 6.11
CA VAL A 163 7.72 0.50 5.35
C VAL A 163 6.94 1.79 5.13
N LEU A 164 7.48 2.90 5.64
CA LEU A 164 7.02 4.25 5.32
C LEU A 164 7.31 4.54 3.84
N TYR A 165 6.34 5.12 3.16
CA TYR A 165 6.53 5.75 1.86
C TYR A 165 6.10 7.23 1.94
N GLU A 166 6.91 8.12 1.39
CA GLU A 166 6.57 9.54 1.24
C GLU A 166 6.41 9.86 -0.24
N LEU A 167 5.37 10.62 -0.60
CA LEU A 167 5.14 11.06 -1.98
C LEU A 167 5.82 12.40 -2.23
N TRP A 168 6.19 12.66 -3.49
CA TRP A 168 6.70 13.98 -3.88
C TRP A 168 5.64 15.05 -3.69
N GLU A 169 6.04 16.20 -3.14
CA GLU A 169 5.15 17.37 -3.08
C GLU A 169 4.84 17.93 -4.46
N GLU A 170 3.66 18.57 -4.56
CA GLU A 170 3.19 19.24 -5.76
C GLU A 170 4.25 20.21 -6.31
N GLY A 171 4.56 20.10 -7.60
CA GLY A 171 5.55 20.95 -8.27
C GLY A 171 7.03 20.54 -8.12
N LYS A 172 7.37 19.65 -7.19
CA LYS A 172 8.75 19.10 -7.07
C LYS A 172 9.01 17.88 -7.95
N ALA A 173 7.94 17.22 -8.41
CA ALA A 173 8.00 16.03 -9.26
C ALA A 173 8.25 16.31 -10.76
N LYS A 174 8.60 17.55 -11.16
CA LYS A 174 8.67 17.92 -12.59
C LYS A 174 9.83 17.19 -13.27
N GLY A 175 9.54 16.02 -13.84
CA GLY A 175 10.50 15.12 -14.47
C GLY A 175 10.85 13.86 -13.67
N SER A 176 10.27 13.63 -12.49
CA SER A 176 10.44 12.37 -11.76
C SER A 176 9.49 11.31 -12.31
N ALA A 177 10.04 10.18 -12.77
CA ALA A 177 9.27 9.02 -13.20
C ALA A 177 8.76 8.16 -12.03
N THR A 178 9.13 8.49 -10.79
CA THR A 178 8.80 7.70 -9.59
C THR A 178 7.61 8.30 -8.82
N ALA A 179 6.70 7.42 -8.39
CA ALA A 179 5.55 7.79 -7.56
C ALA A 179 5.97 8.12 -6.12
N VAL A 180 6.96 7.39 -5.57
CA VAL A 180 7.45 7.54 -4.21
C VAL A 180 8.78 8.31 -4.19
N ALA A 181 8.92 9.21 -3.23
CA ALA A 181 10.09 10.05 -3.02
C ALA A 181 11.07 9.43 -2.03
N ARG A 182 10.56 8.72 -1.03
CA ARG A 182 11.35 8.10 0.03
C ARG A 182 10.68 6.84 0.54
N TRP A 183 11.51 5.85 0.82
CA TRP A 183 11.16 4.64 1.54
C TRP A 183 11.94 4.59 2.86
N ASP A 184 11.31 4.19 3.96
CA ASP A 184 11.98 4.05 5.25
C ASP A 184 11.38 2.92 6.11
N TRP A 185 12.19 2.32 6.97
CA TRP A 185 11.75 1.22 7.83
C TRP A 185 11.04 1.72 9.08
N VAL A 186 9.91 1.08 9.42
CA VAL A 186 9.17 1.34 10.66
C VAL A 186 9.07 0.03 11.44
N PRO A 187 9.74 -0.07 12.61
CA PRO A 187 9.67 -1.29 13.42
C PRO A 187 8.24 -1.50 13.94
N CYS A 188 7.85 -2.76 14.06
CA CYS A 188 6.57 -3.10 14.66
C CYS A 188 6.54 -2.65 16.13
N ALA A 189 5.46 -1.97 16.54
CA ALA A 189 5.30 -1.57 17.93
C ALA A 189 5.14 -2.83 18.82
N PRO A 190 5.73 -2.88 20.02
CA PRO A 190 5.62 -4.04 20.91
C PRO A 190 4.17 -4.45 21.23
N ALA A 191 3.24 -3.48 21.24
CA ALA A 191 1.82 -3.75 21.43
C ALA A 191 1.19 -4.58 20.28
N VAL A 192 1.61 -4.33 19.04
CA VAL A 192 1.15 -5.08 17.86
C VAL A 192 1.77 -6.48 17.85
N GLN A 193 3.03 -6.62 18.29
CA GLN A 193 3.67 -7.92 18.47
C GLN A 193 2.96 -8.77 19.55
N ALA A 194 2.55 -8.14 20.66
CA ALA A 194 1.88 -8.83 21.76
C ALA A 194 0.41 -9.20 21.44
N GLN A 195 -0.28 -8.39 20.64
CA GLN A 195 -1.68 -8.62 20.25
C GLN A 195 -1.93 -8.26 18.78
N PRO A 196 -1.66 -9.19 17.84
CA PRO A 196 -1.79 -8.93 16.39
C PRO A 196 -3.21 -8.54 15.94
N LEU A 197 -4.24 -8.99 16.67
CA LEU A 197 -5.64 -8.68 16.39
C LEU A 197 -6.09 -7.31 16.93
N ALA A 198 -5.24 -6.62 17.71
CA ALA A 198 -5.43 -5.20 18.00
C ALA A 198 -5.10 -4.41 16.72
N ARG A 199 -6.06 -4.41 15.78
CA ARG A 199 -5.92 -3.89 14.42
C ARG A 199 -5.15 -2.57 14.37
N ALA A 200 -4.17 -2.55 13.46
CA ALA A 200 -3.41 -1.43 12.92
C ALA A 200 -3.79 -0.03 13.45
N ILE A 201 -3.12 0.41 14.51
CA ILE A 201 -2.64 1.79 14.57
C ILE A 201 -1.15 1.70 14.26
N LEU A 202 -0.83 1.59 12.97
CA LEU A 202 0.54 1.76 12.50
C LEU A 202 0.90 3.24 12.70
N ALA A 203 1.67 3.48 13.76
CA ALA A 203 2.51 4.65 13.99
C ALA A 203 1.85 6.04 13.94
N CYS A 204 1.06 6.38 14.96
CA CYS A 204 1.46 7.61 15.67
C CYS A 204 2.58 7.17 16.62
N SER A 205 3.59 8.00 16.87
CA SER A 205 4.64 7.71 17.87
C SER A 205 4.01 7.17 19.16
N PRO A 206 4.72 6.42 20.02
CA PRO A 206 4.23 6.23 21.38
C PRO A 206 3.96 7.63 21.95
N VAL A 207 2.68 8.01 22.05
CA VAL A 207 2.29 9.28 22.64
C VAL A 207 2.26 9.00 24.12
N GLY A 208 3.37 9.30 24.80
CA GLY A 208 3.41 9.35 26.24
C GLY A 208 2.63 10.56 26.75
N LEU A 209 2.49 10.62 28.08
CA LEU A 209 1.89 11.78 28.74
C LEU A 209 2.68 13.07 28.46
N ASP A 210 3.99 12.94 28.18
CA ASP A 210 4.87 14.06 27.89
C ASP A 210 4.60 14.67 26.50
N GLU A 211 4.39 13.84 25.46
CA GLU A 211 3.99 14.30 24.13
C GLU A 211 2.59 14.92 24.13
N LEU A 212 1.66 14.37 24.93
CA LEU A 212 0.33 14.96 25.15
C LEU A 212 0.42 16.34 25.82
N ALA A 213 1.30 16.50 26.80
CA ALA A 213 1.50 17.77 27.50
C ALA A 213 2.05 18.87 26.55
N LEU A 214 2.93 18.50 25.61
CA LEU A 214 3.44 19.43 24.58
C LEU A 214 2.32 19.90 23.63
N ALA A 215 1.44 19.00 23.19
CA ALA A 215 0.32 19.34 22.33
C ALA A 215 -0.73 20.23 23.03
N VAL A 216 -0.95 20.03 24.33
CA VAL A 216 -1.85 20.86 25.15
C VAL A 216 -1.22 22.22 25.46
N GLY A 217 0.08 22.28 25.72
CA GLY A 217 0.81 23.54 25.94
C GLY A 217 0.87 24.46 24.72
N ALA A 218 0.89 23.88 23.52
CA ALA A 218 0.88 24.63 22.25
C ALA A 218 -0.47 25.31 21.93
N ARG A 219 -1.55 24.97 22.64
CA ARG A 219 -2.90 25.58 22.50
C ARG A 219 -3.14 26.73 23.49
N SER A 220 -2.11 27.48 23.85
CA SER A 220 -2.34 28.76 24.53
C SER A 220 -2.81 29.80 23.49
N PRO A 221 -3.97 30.44 23.67
CA PRO A 221 -4.48 31.41 22.70
C PRO A 221 -3.55 32.65 22.65
N ARG A 222 -3.26 33.12 21.44
CA ARG A 222 -2.94 34.53 21.18
C ARG A 222 -4.18 35.20 20.61
#